data_AF-A0A822BD69-F1
#
_entry.id   AF-A0A822BD69-F1
#
_cell.length_a   1.000
_cell.length_b   1.000
_cell.length_c   1.000
_cell.angle_alpha   90.00
_cell.angle_beta   90.00
_cell.angle_gamma   90.00
#
_symmetry.space_group_name_H-M   'P 1'
#
loop_
_entity.id
_entity.type
_entity.pdbx_description
1 polymer ?
#
loop_
_entity_poly.entity_id
_entity_poly.type
_entity_poly.pdbx_seq_one_letter_code
_entity_poly.pdbx_strand_id
1 'polypeptide(L)'
;MPIPVRDMKSAVMLFGVWLAAKKPPRNPLLIPIITQLEVLMRSPIVLKQKDGSRLSYNVRIQQTIFDLPARAHFLNIVQYNGYYGCGDCCIEGVAIGRQVYFPFSKKTEKLKDHQFYLRNAKINDGRFIQ
;
A
#
# COMPACT_ATOMS: atom_id res chain seq x y z
N MET A 1 9.25 -0.35 14.07
CA MET A 1 9.02 0.58 15.21
C MET A 1 7.95 0.01 16.15
N PRO A 2 8.16 -0.03 17.47
CA PRO A 2 7.15 -0.46 18.44
C PRO A 2 5.84 0.34 18.30
N ILE A 3 4.68 -0.31 18.52
CA ILE A 3 3.35 0.30 18.35
C ILE A 3 3.21 1.64 19.11
N PRO A 4 3.62 1.74 20.40
CA PRO A 4 3.43 2.98 21.17
C PRO A 4 4.16 4.19 20.60
N VAL A 5 5.30 3.98 19.91
CA VAL A 5 6.12 5.05 19.31
C VAL A 5 5.57 5.45 17.95
N ARG A 6 5.02 4.48 17.20
CA ARG A 6 4.46 4.70 15.86
C ARG A 6 3.22 5.59 15.88
N ASP A 7 2.37 5.41 16.89
CA ASP A 7 1.09 6.10 16.98
C ASP A 7 1.21 7.47 17.67
N MET A 8 2.43 7.87 18.04
CA MET A 8 2.69 9.22 18.55
C MET A 8 2.46 10.23 17.42
N LYS A 9 1.62 11.24 17.67
CA LYS A 9 1.37 12.32 16.70
C LYS A 9 2.67 13.03 16.28
N SER A 10 3.65 13.11 17.18
CA SER A 10 4.99 13.69 16.90
C SER A 10 5.84 12.86 15.93
N ALA A 11 5.52 11.58 15.75
CA ALA A 11 6.18 10.69 14.79
C ALA A 11 5.50 10.69 13.41
N VAL A 12 4.40 11.44 13.24
CA VAL A 12 3.68 11.55 11.96
C VAL A 12 4.20 12.76 11.19
N MET A 13 4.76 12.51 10.01
CA MET A 13 5.14 13.55 9.05
C MET A 13 4.12 13.61 7.93
N LEU A 14 3.52 14.79 7.71
CA LEU A 14 2.66 15.03 6.55
C LEU A 14 3.53 15.22 5.31
N PHE A 15 3.46 14.26 4.38
CA PHE A 15 4.29 14.29 3.17
C PHE A 15 3.60 14.92 1.95
N GLY A 16 2.26 14.92 1.90
CA GLY A 16 1.52 15.47 0.78
C GLY A 16 0.03 15.61 1.06
N VAL A 17 -0.59 16.62 0.46
CA VAL A 17 -2.02 16.89 0.53
C VAL A 17 -2.55 17.06 -0.89
N TRP A 18 -3.66 16.40 -1.19
CA TRP A 18 -4.36 16.57 -2.46
C TRP A 18 -5.65 17.37 -2.23
N LEU A 19 -5.73 18.55 -2.84
CA LEU A 19 -6.88 19.45 -2.75
C LEU A 19 -7.59 19.52 -4.09
N ALA A 20 -8.59 18.65 -4.29
CA ALA A 20 -9.48 18.73 -5.43
C ALA A 20 -10.83 18.07 -5.11
N ALA A 21 -11.87 18.42 -5.87
CA ALA A 21 -13.19 17.79 -5.75
C ALA A 21 -13.20 16.30 -6.14
N LYS A 22 -12.23 15.87 -6.97
CA LYS A 22 -12.06 14.48 -7.39
C LYS A 22 -10.82 13.88 -6.74
N LYS A 23 -10.87 12.56 -6.49
CA LYS A 23 -9.72 11.79 -6.00
C LYS A 23 -8.52 11.98 -6.93
N PRO A 24 -7.28 11.99 -6.40
CA PRO A 24 -6.09 12.10 -7.22
C PRO A 24 -6.06 10.98 -8.26
N PRO A 25 -5.63 11.28 -9.50
CA PRO A 25 -5.13 10.22 -10.36
C PRO A 25 -4.01 9.50 -9.61
N ARG A 26 -3.95 8.17 -9.73
CA ARG A 26 -3.05 7.32 -8.93
C ARG A 26 -1.58 7.74 -9.02
N ASN A 27 -1.17 8.19 -10.21
CA ASN A 27 0.22 8.31 -10.61
C ASN A 27 0.88 9.65 -10.25
N PRO A 28 0.28 10.83 -10.48
CA PRO A 28 1.00 12.10 -10.36
C PRO A 28 1.46 12.43 -8.94
N LEU A 29 0.65 12.06 -7.93
CA LEU A 29 1.03 12.30 -6.53
C LEU A 29 1.98 11.23 -6.02
N LEU A 30 1.71 9.95 -6.29
CA LEU A 30 2.41 8.85 -5.62
C LEU A 30 3.72 8.43 -6.30
N ILE A 31 3.84 8.55 -7.62
CA ILE A 31 5.06 8.15 -8.34
C ILE A 31 6.29 8.92 -7.84
N PRO A 32 6.28 10.27 -7.74
CA PRO A 32 7.45 11.01 -7.25
C PRO A 32 7.86 10.57 -5.83
N ILE A 33 6.88 10.30 -4.97
CA ILE A 33 7.08 9.86 -3.59
C ILE A 33 7.75 8.48 -3.57
N ILE A 34 7.20 7.53 -4.32
CA ILE A 34 7.72 6.15 -4.40
C ILE A 34 9.13 6.16 -4.98
N THR A 35 9.39 6.92 -6.05
CA THR A 35 10.72 7.03 -6.64
C THR A 35 11.74 7.57 -5.64
N GLN A 36 11.41 8.59 -4.86
CA GLN A 36 12.31 9.11 -3.82
C GLN A 36 12.53 8.08 -2.71
N LEU A 37 11.49 7.40 -2.26
CA LEU A 37 11.61 6.34 -1.24
C LEU A 37 12.48 5.19 -1.72
N GLU A 38 12.38 4.80 -2.99
CA GLU A 38 13.25 3.76 -3.58
C GLU A 38 14.72 4.18 -3.52
N VAL A 39 15.04 5.44 -3.83
CA VAL A 39 16.41 5.95 -3.71
C VAL A 39 16.90 5.86 -2.26
N LEU A 40 16.08 6.30 -1.30
CA LEU A 40 16.42 6.26 0.13
C LEU A 40 16.58 4.83 0.66
N MET A 41 15.84 3.87 0.10
CA MET A 41 15.94 2.46 0.48
C MET A 41 17.15 1.75 -0.13
N ARG A 42 17.66 2.22 -1.27
CA ARG A 42 18.81 1.61 -1.96
C ARG A 42 20.16 2.02 -1.39
N SER A 43 20.24 3.16 -0.72
CA SER A 43 21.52 3.68 -0.21
C SER A 43 21.37 4.33 1.16
N PRO A 44 22.31 4.09 2.08
CA PRO A 44 22.25 4.69 3.41
C PRO A 44 22.41 6.21 3.35
N ILE A 45 21.67 6.90 4.22
CA ILE A 45 21.82 8.34 4.45
C ILE A 45 23.00 8.53 5.42
N VAL A 46 24.07 9.16 4.95
CA VAL A 46 25.26 9.43 5.76
C VAL A 46 25.28 10.90 6.19
N LEU A 47 25.19 11.15 7.50
CA LEU A 47 25.28 12.47 8.10
C LEU A 47 26.64 12.66 8.77
N LYS A 48 27.31 13.77 8.49
CA LYS A 48 28.53 14.18 9.19
C LYS A 48 28.15 14.92 10.48
N GLN A 49 28.72 14.49 11.60
CA GLN A 49 28.54 15.13 12.88
C GLN A 49 29.57 16.26 13.09
N LYS A 50 29.31 17.13 14.06
CA LYS A 50 30.19 18.28 14.38
C LYS A 50 31.57 17.85 14.88
N ASP A 51 31.68 16.68 15.49
CA ASP A 51 32.92 16.08 15.99
C ASP A 51 33.71 15.32 14.90
N GLY A 52 33.24 15.35 13.65
CA GLY A 52 33.86 14.67 12.50
C GLY A 52 33.45 13.21 12.33
N SER A 53 32.68 12.64 13.25
CA SER A 53 32.14 11.29 13.12
C SER A 53 31.01 11.23 12.07
N ARG A 54 30.67 10.01 11.62
CA ARG A 54 29.65 9.77 10.60
C ARG A 54 28.54 8.87 11.15
N LEU A 55 27.29 9.33 11.04
CA LEU A 55 26.11 8.52 11.28
C LEU A 55 25.53 8.02 9.96
N SER A 56 25.19 6.73 9.91
CA SER A 56 24.63 6.09 8.72
C SER A 56 23.25 5.52 9.04
N TYR A 57 22.24 5.92 8.27
CA TYR A 57 20.86 5.48 8.43
C TYR A 57 20.40 4.69 7.23
N ASN A 58 19.89 3.47 7.47
CA ASN A 58 19.23 2.68 6.44
C ASN A 58 17.72 2.89 6.52
N VAL A 59 17.09 3.25 5.41
CA VAL A 59 15.64 3.44 5.34
C VAL A 59 14.97 2.14 4.88
N ARG A 60 13.90 1.74 5.58
CA ARG A 60 13.07 0.58 5.23
C ARG A 60 11.60 0.94 5.41
N ILE A 61 10.78 0.60 4.42
CA ILE A 61 9.32 0.69 4.55
C ILE A 61 8.82 -0.53 5.31
N GLN A 62 8.09 -0.31 6.40
CA GLN A 62 7.53 -1.40 7.20
C GLN A 62 6.16 -1.86 6.67
N GLN A 63 5.29 -0.92 6.31
CA GLN A 63 3.95 -1.19 5.79
C GLN A 63 3.38 0.06 5.13
N THR A 64 2.40 -0.13 4.25
CA THR A 64 1.54 0.93 3.72
C THR A 64 0.14 0.73 4.29
N ILE A 65 -0.45 1.80 4.83
CA ILE A 65 -1.75 1.75 5.50
C ILE A 65 -2.74 2.56 4.66
N PHE A 66 -3.86 1.93 4.34
CA PHE A 66 -4.97 2.54 3.62
C PHE A 66 -6.27 2.08 4.26
N ASP A 67 -7.29 2.94 4.25
CA ASP A 67 -8.65 2.45 4.44
C ASP A 67 -9.05 1.53 3.27
N LEU A 68 -10.15 0.79 3.43
CA LEU A 68 -10.53 -0.21 2.46
C LEU A 68 -10.83 0.38 1.05
N PRO A 69 -11.56 1.51 0.91
CA PRO A 69 -11.78 2.14 -0.40
C PRO A 69 -10.49 2.67 -1.05
N ALA A 70 -9.58 3.29 -0.29
CA ALA A 70 -8.32 3.78 -0.83
C ALA A 70 -7.41 2.63 -1.25
N ARG A 71 -7.39 1.51 -0.50
CA ARG A 71 -6.65 0.31 -0.88
C ARG A 71 -7.15 -0.27 -2.20
N ALA A 72 -8.47 -0.38 -2.36
CA ALA A 72 -9.08 -0.88 -3.59
C ALA A 72 -8.72 0.00 -4.79
N HIS A 73 -8.86 1.32 -4.63
CA HIS A 73 -8.45 2.30 -5.63
C HIS A 73 -6.95 2.24 -5.93
N PHE A 74 -6.09 2.04 -4.93
CA PHE A 74 -4.65 1.97 -5.11
C PHE A 74 -4.20 0.69 -5.81
N LEU A 75 -4.76 -0.46 -5.43
CA LEU A 75 -4.41 -1.79 -5.99
C LEU A 75 -5.14 -2.12 -7.29
N ASN A 76 -6.09 -1.28 -7.74
CA ASN A 76 -6.94 -1.55 -8.90
C ASN A 76 -7.81 -2.81 -8.74
N ILE A 77 -8.30 -3.06 -7.53
CA ILE A 77 -9.15 -4.21 -7.24
C ILE A 77 -10.57 -3.73 -6.92
N VAL A 78 -11.55 -4.60 -7.17
CA VAL A 78 -12.91 -4.40 -6.68
C VAL A 78 -12.85 -4.37 -5.15
N GLN A 79 -13.63 -3.47 -4.55
CA GLN A 79 -13.70 -3.28 -3.10
C GLN A 79 -13.94 -4.61 -2.37
N TYR A 80 -13.53 -4.67 -1.10
CA TYR A 80 -13.52 -5.85 -0.21
C TYR A 80 -14.84 -6.64 -0.08
N ASN A 81 -15.96 -6.11 -0.58
CA ASN A 81 -17.25 -6.81 -0.65
C ASN A 81 -17.34 -7.81 -1.81
N GLY A 82 -16.31 -7.91 -2.66
CA GLY A 82 -16.23 -8.94 -3.67
C GLY A 82 -15.88 -10.30 -3.08
N TYR A 83 -16.36 -11.36 -3.73
CA TYR A 83 -16.02 -12.75 -3.39
C TYR A 83 -14.51 -13.01 -3.35
N TYR A 84 -13.66 -12.21 -4.01
CA TYR A 84 -12.19 -12.31 -3.93
C TYR A 84 -11.52 -11.06 -3.36
N GLY A 85 -12.16 -10.39 -2.40
CA GLY A 85 -11.73 -9.11 -1.81
C GLY A 85 -10.43 -9.14 -0.99
N CYS A 86 -9.89 -10.31 -0.64
CA CYS A 86 -8.60 -10.42 0.03
C CYS A 86 -7.46 -9.90 -0.89
N GLY A 87 -6.56 -9.07 -0.37
CA GLY A 87 -5.41 -8.54 -1.12
C GLY A 87 -4.26 -9.53 -1.26
N ASP A 88 -4.22 -10.56 -0.40
CA ASP A 88 -3.06 -11.44 -0.26
C ASP A 88 -3.29 -12.83 -0.84
N CYS A 89 -4.54 -13.29 -0.94
CA CYS A 89 -4.87 -14.63 -1.41
C CYS A 89 -6.10 -14.66 -2.33
N CYS A 90 -6.30 -15.80 -2.98
CA CYS A 90 -7.44 -16.08 -3.85
C CYS A 90 -8.60 -16.79 -3.15
N ILE A 91 -8.66 -16.79 -1.81
CA ILE A 91 -9.78 -17.38 -1.07
C ILE A 91 -11.07 -16.70 -1.50
N GLU A 92 -12.05 -17.51 -1.88
CA GLU A 92 -13.41 -17.05 -2.10
C GLU A 92 -14.10 -16.80 -0.76
N GLY A 93 -14.60 -15.59 -0.58
CA GLY A 93 -15.35 -15.19 0.59
C GLY A 93 -16.79 -15.71 0.54
N VAL A 94 -17.34 -16.02 1.70
CA VAL A 94 -18.72 -16.46 1.89
C VAL A 94 -19.54 -15.27 2.37
N ALA A 95 -20.60 -14.94 1.64
CA ALA A 95 -21.53 -13.89 2.05
C ALA A 95 -22.45 -14.39 3.17
N ILE A 96 -22.41 -13.74 4.34
CA ILE A 96 -23.31 -14.01 5.46
C ILE A 96 -23.96 -12.67 5.84
N GLY A 97 -25.24 -12.53 5.52
CA GLY A 97 -25.97 -11.27 5.66
C GLY A 97 -25.43 -10.20 4.70
N ARG A 98 -24.99 -9.05 5.24
CA ARG A 98 -24.42 -7.93 4.47
C ARG A 98 -22.89 -7.93 4.44
N GLN A 99 -22.25 -8.98 4.95
CA GLN A 99 -20.79 -9.06 5.11
C GLN A 99 -20.24 -10.28 4.37
N VAL A 100 -19.02 -10.15 3.86
CA VAL A 100 -18.27 -11.24 3.23
C VAL A 100 -17.17 -11.68 4.19
N TYR A 101 -17.14 -12.97 4.50
CA TYR A 101 -16.16 -13.59 5.39
C TYR A 101 -15.23 -14.49 4.58
N PHE A 102 -13.92 -14.45 4.85
CA PHE A 102 -12.94 -15.30 4.17
C PHE A 102 -12.60 -16.49 5.07
N PRO A 103 -13.16 -17.70 4.81
CA PRO A 103 -12.92 -18.85 5.66
C PRO A 103 -11.45 -19.26 5.58
N PHE A 104 -10.88 -19.59 6.74
CA PHE A 104 -9.53 -20.14 6.78
C PHE A 104 -9.50 -21.52 6.10
N SER A 105 -8.73 -21.64 5.03
CA SER A 105 -8.45 -22.90 4.34
C SER A 105 -7.08 -23.40 4.78
N LYS A 106 -6.97 -24.66 5.21
CA LYS A 106 -5.67 -25.31 5.47
C LYS A 106 -4.91 -25.61 4.17
N LYS A 107 -5.56 -25.51 3.01
CA LYS A 107 -4.91 -25.67 1.71
C LYS A 107 -4.11 -24.41 1.41
N THR A 108 -2.95 -24.57 0.77
CA THR A 108 -2.17 -23.43 0.30
C THR A 108 -2.91 -22.76 -0.86
N GLU A 109 -3.64 -21.71 -0.55
CA GLU A 109 -4.33 -20.91 -1.54
C GLU A 109 -3.31 -20.05 -2.30
N LYS A 110 -3.57 -19.80 -3.59
CA LYS A 110 -2.66 -18.98 -4.40
C LYS A 110 -2.57 -17.57 -3.81
N LEU A 111 -1.34 -17.19 -3.45
CA LEU A 111 -1.04 -15.84 -3.02
C LEU A 111 -1.11 -14.87 -4.21
N LYS A 112 -1.62 -13.66 -3.95
CA LYS A 112 -1.65 -12.56 -4.91
C LYS A 112 -0.35 -11.77 -4.79
N ASP A 113 0.70 -12.26 -5.45
CA ASP A 113 1.97 -11.55 -5.55
C ASP A 113 1.96 -10.50 -6.69
N HIS A 114 3.05 -9.76 -6.84
CA HIS A 114 3.19 -8.78 -7.92
C HIS A 114 2.94 -9.40 -9.31
N GLN A 115 3.44 -10.62 -9.54
CA GLN A 115 3.27 -11.33 -10.81
C GLN A 115 1.83 -11.80 -11.05
N PHE A 116 1.09 -12.14 -10.01
CA PHE A 116 -0.33 -12.44 -10.08
C PHE A 116 -1.09 -11.21 -10.59
N TYR A 117 -0.83 -10.03 -10.04
CA TYR A 117 -1.48 -8.80 -10.50
C TYR A 117 -1.09 -8.46 -11.93
N LEU A 118 0.18 -8.55 -12.32
CA LEU A 118 0.61 -8.30 -13.70
C LEU A 118 -0.08 -9.23 -14.72
N ARG A 119 -0.25 -10.51 -14.38
CA ARG A 119 -0.89 -11.50 -15.26
C ARG A 119 -2.41 -11.32 -15.38
N ASN A 120 -3.08 -10.87 -14.32
CA ASN A 120 -4.54 -10.83 -14.24
C ASN A 120 -5.13 -9.42 -14.37
N ALA A 121 -4.30 -8.37 -14.37
CA ALA A 121 -4.76 -7.02 -14.63
C ALA A 121 -5.25 -6.90 -16.08
N LYS A 122 -6.56 -6.72 -16.24
CA LYS A 122 -7.14 -6.35 -17.54
C LYS A 122 -7.02 -4.84 -17.72
N ILE A 123 -6.43 -4.40 -18.82
CA ILE A 123 -6.53 -3.01 -19.26
C ILE A 123 -7.91 -2.86 -19.89
N ASN A 124 -8.86 -2.28 -19.15
CA ASN A 124 -10.15 -1.89 -19.73
C ASN A 124 -10.03 -0.47 -20.29
N ASP A 125 -9.84 -0.35 -21.61
CA ASP A 125 -10.13 0.80 -22.48
C ASP A 125 -10.32 2.19 -21.82
N GLY A 126 -9.33 2.65 -21.07
CA GLY A 126 -9.22 4.05 -20.61
C GLY A 126 -10.40 4.63 -19.81
N ARG A 127 -11.34 3.81 -19.32
CA ARG A 127 -12.52 4.31 -18.58
C ARG A 127 -12.48 3.89 -17.12
N PHE A 128 -12.45 4.88 -16.24
CA PHE A 128 -12.67 4.71 -14.81
C PHE A 128 -14.10 4.23 -14.61
N ILE A 129 -14.27 3.00 -14.13
CA ILE A 129 -15.57 2.52 -13.63
C ILE A 129 -15.79 3.25 -12.30
N GLN A 130 -16.82 4.09 -12.28
CA GLN A 130 -17.29 4.82 -11.09
C GLN A 130 -17.93 3.86 -10.08
#